data_AF-A0A496PEE4-F1
#
_entry.id   AF-A0A496PEE4-F1
#
_cell.length_a   1.000
_cell.length_b   1.000
_cell.length_c   1.000
_cell.angle_alpha   90.00
_cell.angle_beta   90.00
_cell.angle_gamma   90.00
#
_symmetry.space_group_name_H-M   'P 1'
#
loop_
_entity.id
_entity.type
_entity.pdbx_description
1 polymer ?
#
loop_
_entity_poly.entity_id
_entity_poly.type
_entity_poly.pdbx_seq_one_letter_code
_entity_poly.pdbx_strand_id
1 'polypeptide(L)'
;GTPYFLEDESWEDTLLFIEDVGEAPYKLDRMLQQFRLSGLLSRIKGLVIGTFTDCEGDEDERDYDLGYEALRYMEENRNPKLPDPFVCYVPTGHGAPHQTLPLGATISFRYISNTIIVHPYTK
;
A
#
# COMPACT_ATOMS: atom_id res chain seq x y z
N GLY A 1 1.76 -7.63 -15.95
CA GLY A 1 1.95 -7.60 -17.41
C GLY A 1 0.64 -7.80 -18.15
N THR A 2 -0.41 -7.08 -17.77
CA THR A 2 -1.68 -6.99 -18.49
C THR A 2 -1.89 -5.52 -18.88
N PRO A 3 -2.67 -5.22 -19.93
CA PRO A 3 -2.91 -3.84 -20.36
C PRO A 3 -3.83 -3.05 -19.41
N TYR A 4 -4.34 -3.69 -18.35
CA TYR A 4 -5.25 -3.07 -17.38
C TYR A 4 -4.52 -2.51 -16.15
N PHE A 5 -3.21 -2.73 -16.07
CA PHE A 5 -2.41 -2.17 -14.98
C PHE A 5 -2.22 -0.67 -15.17
N LEU A 6 -1.95 0.04 -14.08
CA LEU A 6 -1.69 1.49 -14.11
C LEU A 6 -0.52 1.82 -15.03
N GLU A 7 -0.67 2.87 -15.83
CA GLU A 7 0.40 3.42 -16.66
C GLU A 7 1.54 3.95 -15.79
N ASP A 8 2.78 3.71 -16.20
CA ASP A 8 4.00 4.07 -15.48
C ASP A 8 4.06 5.56 -15.10
N GLU A 9 3.53 6.44 -15.95
CA GLU A 9 3.51 7.89 -15.74
C GLU A 9 2.61 8.29 -14.56
N SER A 10 1.63 7.46 -14.20
CA SER A 10 0.67 7.75 -13.12
C SER A 10 1.21 7.42 -11.72
N TRP A 11 2.29 6.62 -11.62
CA TRP A 11 2.73 6.08 -10.33
C TRP A 11 3.27 7.16 -9.39
N GLU A 12 3.95 8.18 -9.92
CA GLU A 12 4.60 9.24 -9.12
C GLU A 12 3.61 10.12 -8.33
N ASP A 13 2.33 10.12 -8.73
CA ASP A 13 1.25 10.83 -8.04
C ASP A 13 0.26 9.88 -7.33
N THR A 14 0.65 8.61 -7.13
CA THR A 14 -0.24 7.57 -6.63
C THR A 14 0.07 7.18 -5.18
N LEU A 15 -1.00 6.95 -4.41
CA LEU A 15 -0.99 6.13 -3.20
C LEU A 15 -1.56 4.75 -3.55
N LEU A 16 -0.79 3.69 -3.34
CA LEU A 16 -1.23 2.33 -3.62
C LEU A 16 -2.08 1.83 -2.45
N PHE A 17 -3.25 1.25 -2.71
CA PHE A 17 -4.07 0.59 -1.70
C PHE A 17 -4.03 -0.93 -1.89
N ILE A 18 -3.80 -1.69 -0.82
CA ILE A 18 -3.80 -3.16 -0.82
C ILE A 18 -4.61 -3.72 0.36
N GLU A 19 -5.32 -4.82 0.13
CA GLU A 19 -6.04 -5.62 1.13
C GLU A 19 -6.18 -7.05 0.60
N ASP A 20 -6.31 -8.04 1.48
CA ASP A 20 -6.43 -9.45 1.05
C ASP A 20 -7.09 -10.34 2.12
N VAL A 21 -7.41 -11.59 1.73
CA VAL A 21 -8.02 -12.61 2.60
C VAL A 21 -7.39 -13.97 2.39
N GLY A 22 -7.01 -14.66 3.47
CA GLY A 22 -6.50 -16.03 3.41
C GLY A 22 -5.10 -16.16 2.79
N GLU A 23 -4.37 -15.05 2.70
CA GLU A 23 -3.04 -14.99 2.09
C GLU A 23 -1.97 -15.02 3.19
N ALA A 24 -1.25 -16.14 3.27
CA ALA A 24 -0.15 -16.32 4.20
C ALA A 24 0.98 -15.30 3.96
N PRO A 25 1.77 -14.93 4.99
CA PRO A 25 2.80 -13.90 4.91
C PRO A 25 3.79 -14.05 3.75
N TYR A 26 4.29 -15.26 3.45
CA TYR A 26 5.19 -15.45 2.29
C TYR A 26 4.56 -15.06 0.94
N LYS A 27 3.23 -15.17 0.80
CA LYS A 27 2.54 -14.76 -0.43
C LYS A 27 2.45 -13.24 -0.53
N LEU A 28 2.22 -12.57 0.60
CA LEU A 28 2.22 -11.13 0.70
C LEU A 28 3.62 -10.55 0.39
N ASP A 29 4.68 -11.15 0.94
CA ASP A 29 6.06 -10.75 0.60
C ASP A 29 6.33 -10.96 -0.89
N ARG A 30 5.91 -12.09 -1.45
CA ARG A 30 6.07 -12.36 -2.89
C ARG A 30 5.35 -11.31 -3.74
N MET A 31 4.18 -10.83 -3.32
CA MET A 31 3.48 -9.73 -3.98
C MET A 31 4.30 -8.43 -3.88
N LEU A 32 4.78 -8.07 -2.70
CA LEU A 32 5.62 -6.88 -2.52
C LEU A 32 6.91 -6.95 -3.34
N GLN A 33 7.55 -8.12 -3.42
CA GLN A 33 8.71 -8.34 -4.26
C GLN A 33 8.39 -8.15 -5.74
N GLN A 34 7.23 -8.59 -6.20
CA GLN A 34 6.80 -8.34 -7.58
C GLN A 34 6.64 -6.84 -7.86
N PHE A 35 6.02 -6.08 -6.94
CA PHE A 35 5.92 -4.63 -7.06
C PHE A 35 7.28 -3.95 -6.99
N ARG A 36 8.19 -4.42 -6.13
CA ARG A 36 9.57 -3.94 -6.03
C ARG A 36 10.32 -4.13 -7.34
N LEU A 37 10.33 -5.36 -7.87
CA LEU A 37 11.04 -5.70 -9.11
C LEU A 37 10.45 -5.00 -10.34
N SER A 38 9.15 -4.66 -10.32
CA SER A 38 8.53 -3.85 -11.37
C SER A 38 8.89 -2.36 -11.32
N GLY A 39 9.50 -1.89 -10.23
CA GLY A 39 9.80 -0.47 -10.01
C GLY A 39 8.60 0.35 -9.52
N LEU A 40 7.46 -0.27 -9.23
CA LEU A 40 6.27 0.41 -8.71
C LEU A 40 6.54 1.05 -7.35
N LEU A 41 7.09 0.28 -6.39
CA LEU A 41 7.26 0.73 -5.00
C LEU A 41 8.21 1.92 -4.88
N SER A 42 9.26 1.99 -5.69
CA SER A 42 10.21 3.11 -5.67
C SER A 42 9.65 4.40 -6.27
N ARG A 43 8.48 4.34 -6.91
CA ARG A 43 7.87 5.47 -7.65
C ARG A 43 6.56 5.96 -7.03
N ILE A 44 5.82 5.14 -6.29
CA ILE A 44 4.61 5.61 -5.58
C ILE A 44 4.94 6.54 -4.40
N LYS A 45 3.98 7.38 -3.99
CA LYS A 45 4.14 8.28 -2.84
C LYS A 45 4.06 7.57 -1.49
N GLY A 46 3.30 6.49 -1.41
CA GLY A 46 3.09 5.73 -0.19
C GLY A 46 2.12 4.57 -0.40
N LEU A 47 1.98 3.76 0.64
CA LEU A 47 1.13 2.57 0.67
C LEU A 47 0.03 2.72 1.73
N VAL A 48 -1.19 2.40 1.34
CA VAL A 48 -2.37 2.33 2.19
C VAL A 48 -2.70 0.84 2.37
N ILE A 49 -2.62 0.35 3.60
CA ILE A 49 -2.86 -1.05 3.94
C ILE A 49 -4.26 -1.16 4.55
N GLY A 50 -5.11 -1.95 3.91
CA GLY A 50 -6.44 -2.28 4.39
C GLY A 50 -6.42 -3.40 5.43
N THR A 51 -7.56 -4.09 5.55
CA THR A 51 -7.69 -5.25 6.42
C THR A 51 -7.16 -6.50 5.72
N PHE A 52 -6.29 -7.24 6.39
CA PHE A 52 -5.81 -8.56 5.97
C PHE A 52 -6.48 -9.60 6.86
N THR A 53 -7.46 -10.33 6.30
CA THR A 53 -8.32 -11.25 7.09
C THR A 53 -7.85 -12.68 6.93
N ASP A 54 -7.66 -13.43 8.02
CA ASP A 54 -7.13 -14.80 8.01
C ASP A 54 -5.77 -14.90 7.28
N CYS A 55 -4.93 -13.87 7.42
CA CYS A 55 -3.61 -13.77 6.78
C CYS A 55 -2.46 -14.02 7.77
N GLU A 56 -2.73 -14.62 8.94
CA GLU A 56 -1.69 -15.00 9.88
C GLU A 56 -0.83 -16.14 9.31
N GLY A 57 0.48 -16.07 9.57
CA GLY A 57 1.42 -17.14 9.19
C GLY A 57 1.61 -18.18 10.28
N ASP A 58 2.38 -19.21 9.93
CA ASP A 58 2.84 -20.23 10.90
C ASP A 58 3.83 -19.62 11.92
N GLU A 59 4.30 -20.42 12.88
CA GLU A 59 5.15 -19.93 13.99
C GLU A 59 6.37 -19.11 13.55
N ASP A 60 6.96 -19.47 12.40
CA ASP A 60 8.13 -18.84 11.81
C ASP A 60 7.83 -17.51 11.10
N GLU A 61 6.55 -17.24 10.79
CA GLU A 61 6.08 -16.08 10.04
C GLU A 61 5.31 -15.07 10.93
N ARG A 62 5.15 -15.36 12.22
CA ARG A 62 4.40 -14.52 13.18
C ARG A 62 4.91 -13.08 13.30
N ASP A 63 6.21 -12.89 13.08
CA ASP A 63 6.86 -11.57 13.19
C ASP A 63 6.88 -10.81 11.87
N TYR A 64 6.22 -11.31 10.81
CA TYR A 64 6.16 -10.62 9.53
C TYR A 64 5.31 -9.36 9.62
N ASP A 65 5.95 -8.20 9.42
CA ASP A 65 5.30 -6.90 9.35
C ASP A 65 5.27 -6.42 7.89
N LEU A 66 4.09 -6.54 7.28
CA LEU A 66 3.84 -6.12 5.90
C LEU A 66 4.16 -4.63 5.68
N GLY A 67 3.82 -3.78 6.63
CA GLY A 67 4.03 -2.34 6.53
C GLY A 67 5.52 -2.00 6.61
N TYR A 68 6.25 -2.66 7.50
CA TYR A 68 7.70 -2.49 7.60
C TYR A 68 8.41 -2.90 6.30
N GLU A 69 8.11 -4.09 5.77
CA GLU A 69 8.73 -4.58 4.53
C GLU A 69 8.37 -3.70 3.34
N ALA A 70 7.11 -3.27 3.23
CA ALA A 70 6.69 -2.33 2.19
C ALA A 70 7.45 -1.00 2.26
N LEU A 71 7.60 -0.43 3.47
CA LEU A 71 8.34 0.82 3.66
C LEU A 71 9.80 0.66 3.23
N ARG A 72 10.46 -0.42 3.69
CA ARG A 72 11.83 -0.76 3.30
C ARG A 72 11.98 -0.86 1.78
N TYR A 73 11.06 -1.56 1.11
CA TYR A 73 11.09 -1.69 -0.35
C TYR A 73 10.79 -0.38 -1.10
N MET A 74 9.96 0.51 -0.56
CA MET A 74 9.69 1.82 -1.15
C MET A 74 10.90 2.78 -1.05
N GLU A 75 11.74 2.62 -0.01
CA GLU A 75 12.96 3.39 0.16
C GLU A 75 14.08 2.95 -0.80
N GLU A 76 14.11 1.67 -1.16
CA GLU A 76 15.10 1.12 -2.09
C GLU A 76 14.97 1.77 -3.49
N ASN A 77 16.07 2.37 -3.97
CA ASN A 77 16.14 3.02 -5.29
C ASN A 77 15.05 4.09 -5.51
N ARG A 78 14.57 4.72 -4.44
CA ARG A 78 13.53 5.74 -4.49
C ARG A 78 13.95 6.95 -5.32
N ASN A 79 13.02 7.50 -6.09
CA ASN A 79 13.22 8.76 -6.79
C ASN A 79 13.34 9.91 -5.76
N PRO A 80 14.47 10.64 -5.69
CA PRO A 80 14.69 11.68 -4.68
C PRO A 80 13.78 12.91 -4.84
N LYS A 81 13.01 13.01 -5.93
CA LYS A 81 12.00 14.06 -6.11
C LYS A 81 10.68 13.76 -5.38
N LEU A 82 10.46 12.52 -4.98
CA LEU A 82 9.26 12.12 -4.26
C LEU A 82 9.39 12.47 -2.77
N PRO A 83 8.25 12.67 -2.08
CA PRO A 83 8.28 12.78 -0.62
C PRO A 83 8.75 11.47 0.02
N ASP A 84 9.13 11.57 1.29
CA ASP A 84 9.42 10.41 2.14
C ASP A 84 8.26 9.40 2.04
N PRO A 85 8.56 8.11 1.83
CA PRO A 85 7.53 7.11 1.72
C PRO A 85 6.85 6.95 3.08
N PHE A 86 5.59 6.53 3.05
CA PHE A 86 4.85 6.22 4.27
C PHE A 86 3.95 5.02 4.04
N VAL A 87 3.63 4.37 5.16
CA VAL A 87 2.59 3.37 5.25
C VAL A 87 1.51 3.87 6.19
N CYS A 88 0.25 3.72 5.80
CA CYS A 88 -0.88 4.02 6.67
C CYS A 88 -1.92 2.89 6.60
N TYR A 89 -2.58 2.65 7.73
CA TYR A 89 -3.56 1.57 7.86
C TYR A 89 -4.99 2.15 7.84
N VAL A 90 -5.89 1.49 7.13
CA VAL A 90 -7.31 1.88 7.01
C VAL A 90 -8.25 0.72 7.32
N PRO A 91 -9.42 0.98 7.93
CA PRO A 91 -10.45 -0.03 8.14
C PRO A 91 -11.25 -0.25 6.85
N THR A 92 -10.59 -0.77 5.81
CA THR A 92 -11.16 -1.03 4.49
C THR A 92 -10.68 -2.39 3.99
N GLY A 93 -11.60 -3.23 3.54
CA GLY A 93 -11.36 -4.59 3.08
C GLY A 93 -12.42 -5.51 3.66
N HIS A 94 -12.08 -6.77 3.93
CA HIS A 94 -13.00 -7.81 4.39
C HIS A 94 -13.24 -7.85 5.91
N GLY A 95 -12.59 -6.98 6.69
CA GLY A 95 -12.79 -6.85 8.14
C GLY A 95 -13.82 -5.78 8.53
N ALA A 96 -14.39 -5.88 9.73
CA ALA A 96 -15.27 -4.85 10.28
C ALA A 96 -14.47 -3.79 11.09
N PRO A 97 -14.77 -2.47 10.94
CA PRO A 97 -15.82 -1.86 10.12
C PRO A 97 -15.42 -1.70 8.64
N HIS A 98 -16.39 -1.74 7.73
CA HIS A 98 -16.17 -1.47 6.30
C HIS A 98 -16.29 0.04 5.99
N GLN A 99 -15.17 0.76 5.98
CA GLN A 99 -15.14 2.14 5.50
C GLN A 99 -14.88 2.18 3.99
N THR A 100 -15.68 2.95 3.26
CA THR A 100 -15.51 3.14 1.82
C THR A 100 -14.28 4.00 1.53
N LEU A 101 -13.39 3.49 0.66
CA LEU A 101 -12.26 4.24 0.11
C LEU A 101 -12.46 4.45 -1.40
N PRO A 102 -12.80 5.66 -1.86
CA PRO A 102 -12.98 5.93 -3.29
C PRO A 102 -11.63 5.89 -4.02
N LEU A 103 -11.49 4.95 -4.97
CA LEU A 103 -10.29 4.85 -5.79
C LEU A 103 -10.17 6.03 -6.74
N GLY A 104 -8.96 6.58 -6.86
CA GLY A 104 -8.67 7.78 -7.67
C GLY A 104 -9.03 9.11 -7.00
N ALA A 105 -9.49 9.11 -5.74
CA ALA A 105 -9.69 10.34 -4.99
C ALA A 105 -8.35 10.95 -4.55
N THR A 106 -8.32 12.28 -4.45
CA THR A 106 -7.19 12.99 -3.84
C THR A 106 -7.20 12.79 -2.33
N ILE A 107 -6.06 12.38 -1.78
CA ILE A 107 -5.90 12.06 -0.37
C ILE A 107 -4.74 12.87 0.21
N SER A 108 -4.89 13.32 1.46
CA SER A 108 -3.79 13.81 2.27
C SER A 108 -3.57 12.90 3.48
N PHE A 109 -2.34 12.46 3.68
CA PHE A 109 -1.92 11.77 4.89
C PHE A 109 -1.17 12.73 5.82
N ARG A 110 -1.55 12.75 7.09
CA ARG A 110 -0.87 13.50 8.15
C ARG A 110 -0.24 12.49 9.11
N TYR A 111 1.07 12.30 9.00
CA TYR A 111 1.82 11.30 9.78
C TYR A 111 1.76 11.56 11.29
N ILE A 112 1.84 12.82 11.74
CA ILE A 112 1.84 13.18 13.17
C ILE A 112 0.58 12.69 13.89
N SER A 113 -0.57 12.77 13.22
CA SER A 113 -1.87 12.39 13.79
C SER A 113 -2.40 11.08 13.24
N ASN A 114 -1.60 10.36 12.44
CA ASN A 114 -2.00 9.17 11.70
C ASN A 114 -3.38 9.32 11.04
N THR A 115 -3.58 10.43 10.32
CA THR A 115 -4.90 10.79 9.77
C THR A 115 -4.87 10.80 8.26
N ILE A 116 -5.85 10.15 7.65
CA ILE A 116 -6.11 10.22 6.21
C ILE A 116 -7.32 11.11 5.98
N ILE A 117 -7.17 12.10 5.11
CA ILE A 117 -8.24 12.99 4.67
C ILE A 117 -8.50 12.69 3.20
N VAL A 118 -9.69 12.17 2.91
CA VAL A 118 -10.18 12.02 1.54
C VAL A 118 -10.84 13.33 1.14
N HIS A 119 -10.29 13.99 0.13
CA HIS A 119 -10.86 15.26 -0.36
C HIS A 119 -12.08 14.97 -1.23
N PRO A 120 -13.15 15.77 -1.12
CA PRO A 120 -14.29 15.66 -2.03
C PRO A 120 -13.82 15.91 -3.47
N TYR A 121 -14.43 15.19 -4.41
CA TYR A 121 -14.04 15.17 -5.82
C TYR A 121 -14.00 16.60 -6.41
N THR A 122 -12.82 17.15 -6.61
CA THR A 122 -12.60 18.37 -7.41
C THR A 122 -11.92 17.94 -8.70
N LYS A 123 -12.66 17.98 -9.81
CA LYS A 123 -12.05 18.06 -11.14
C LYS A 123 -11.38 19.41 -11.33
#